data_AF-A0A7W0SNA5-F1
#
_entry.id   AF-A0A7W0SNA5-F1
#
_cell.length_a   1.000
_cell.length_b   1.000
_cell.length_c   1.000
_cell.angle_alpha   90.00
_cell.angle_beta   90.00
_cell.angle_gamma   90.00
#
_symmetry.space_group_name_H-M   'P 1'
#
loop_
_entity.id
_entity.type
_entity.pdbx_description
1 polymer ?
#
loop_
_entity_poly.entity_id
_entity_poly.type
_entity_poly.pdbx_seq_one_letter_code
_entity_poly.pdbx_strand_id
1 'polypeptide(L)'
;MAGLLVVFFPLLLLGFLLFMERVEEPLRRGPTETDMTEFLGTASSEDVDAVFRYGVRRSLERWRNRRRRLPRLAALVSRQRED
;
A
#
# COMPACT_ATOMS: atom_id res chain seq x y z
N MET A 1 -38.91 4.46 -27.45
CA MET A 1 -37.70 4.95 -26.74
C MET A 1 -37.16 3.99 -25.67
N ALA A 2 -37.99 3.18 -24.98
CA ALA A 2 -37.51 2.30 -23.89
C ALA A 2 -36.78 1.01 -24.31
N GLY A 3 -36.99 0.51 -25.53
CA GLY A 3 -36.44 -0.79 -25.96
C GLY A 3 -34.91 -0.86 -25.98
N LEU A 4 -34.23 0.25 -26.29
CA LEU A 4 -32.76 0.31 -26.24
C LEU A 4 -32.24 0.12 -24.81
N LEU A 5 -32.93 0.71 -23.82
CA LEU A 5 -32.50 0.63 -22.43
C LEU A 5 -32.57 -0.82 -21.92
N VAL A 6 -33.59 -1.59 -22.31
CA VAL A 6 -33.72 -3.01 -21.94
C VAL A 6 -32.57 -3.87 -22.48
N VAL A 7 -32.06 -3.55 -23.68
CA VAL A 7 -30.94 -4.29 -24.30
C VAL A 7 -29.58 -3.85 -23.75
N PHE A 8 -29.38 -2.54 -23.57
CA PHE A 8 -28.11 -2.01 -23.09
C PHE A 8 -27.91 -2.17 -21.58
N PHE A 9 -28.98 -2.14 -20.79
CA PHE A 9 -28.91 -2.25 -19.34
C PHE A 9 -28.15 -3.50 -18.83
N PRO A 10 -28.43 -4.73 -19.30
CA PRO A 10 -27.68 -5.90 -18.85
C PRO A 10 -26.19 -5.85 -19.26
N LEU A 11 -25.86 -5.28 -20.42
CA LEU A 11 -24.48 -5.09 -20.87
C LEU A 11 -23.74 -4.05 -20.01
N LEU A 12 -24.42 -2.97 -19.65
CA LEU A 12 -23.91 -1.94 -18.74
C LEU A 12 -23.73 -2.50 -17.33
N LEU A 13 -24.66 -3.32 -16.84
CA LEU A 13 -24.55 -3.97 -15.53
C LEU A 13 -23.35 -4.93 -15.50
N LEU A 14 -23.18 -5.76 -16.53
CA LEU A 14 -22.04 -6.66 -16.66
C LEU A 14 -20.72 -5.88 -16.73
N GLY A 15 -20.67 -4.81 -17.54
CA GLY A 15 -19.51 -3.92 -17.61
C GLY A 15 -19.21 -3.24 -16.28
N PHE A 16 -20.24 -2.80 -15.55
CA PHE A 16 -20.11 -2.20 -14.22
C PHE A 16 -19.59 -3.20 -13.19
N LEU A 17 -20.11 -4.43 -13.19
CA LEU A 17 -19.65 -5.51 -12.30
C LEU A 17 -18.20 -5.92 -12.58
N LEU A 18 -17.80 -5.99 -13.86
CA LEU A 18 -16.40 -6.22 -14.23
C LEU A 18 -15.51 -5.03 -13.88
N PHE A 19 -16.04 -3.81 -14.00
CA PHE A 19 -15.32 -2.59 -13.60
C PHE A 19 -15.19 -2.47 -12.09
N MET A 20 -16.10 -3.04 -11.29
CA MET A 20 -15.96 -3.10 -9.83
C MET A 20 -14.66 -3.77 -9.42
N GLU A 21 -14.14 -4.76 -10.15
CA GLU A 21 -12.80 -5.30 -9.89
C GLU A 21 -11.70 -4.23 -10.04
N ARG A 22 -11.84 -3.31 -11.00
CA ARG A 22 -10.94 -2.15 -11.21
C ARG A 22 -11.16 -1.01 -10.24
N VAL A 23 -12.32 -0.95 -9.58
CA VAL A 23 -12.62 -0.02 -8.46
C VAL A 23 -12.20 -0.63 -7.12
N GLU A 24 -12.19 -1.95 -7.00
CA GLU A 24 -11.74 -2.70 -5.83
C GLU A 24 -10.21 -2.83 -5.79
N GLU A 25 -9.55 -2.95 -6.94
CA GLU A 25 -8.09 -2.98 -7.07
C GLU A 25 -7.34 -1.77 -6.48
N PRO A 26 -7.83 -0.52 -6.53
CA PRO A 26 -7.21 0.60 -5.84
C PRO A 26 -7.48 0.59 -4.32
N LEU A 27 -8.50 -0.10 -3.82
CA LEU A 27 -8.69 -0.33 -2.37
C LEU A 27 -7.82 -1.48 -1.85
N ARG A 28 -7.53 -2.48 -2.68
CA ARG A 28 -6.65 -3.61 -2.34
C ARG A 28 -5.15 -3.29 -2.41
N ARG A 29 -4.81 -2.10 -2.92
CA ARG A 29 -3.48 -1.46 -2.82
C ARG A 29 -3.37 -0.54 -1.60
N GLY A 30 -4.28 -0.67 -0.62
CA GLY A 30 -3.96 -0.29 0.76
C GLY A 30 -2.80 -1.14 1.26
N PRO A 31 -1.90 -0.58 2.09
CA PRO A 31 -0.75 -1.30 2.60
C PRO A 31 -1.17 -2.65 3.17
N THR A 32 -0.57 -3.71 2.65
CA THR A 32 -0.86 -5.10 2.95
C THR A 32 -1.04 -5.29 4.46
N GLU A 33 -2.09 -5.99 4.90
CA GLU A 33 -2.34 -6.32 6.31
C GLU A 33 -1.09 -6.88 7.02
N THR A 34 -0.25 -7.58 6.27
CA THR A 34 1.10 -8.03 6.66
C THR A 34 2.04 -6.88 7.03
N ASP A 35 2.13 -5.83 6.20
CA ASP A 35 2.97 -4.64 6.46
C ASP A 35 2.48 -3.89 7.70
N MET A 36 1.17 -3.88 7.94
CA MET A 36 0.56 -3.23 9.11
C MET A 36 0.82 -4.00 10.40
N THR A 37 0.78 -5.34 10.34
CA THR A 37 1.12 -6.21 11.48
C THR A 37 2.60 -6.09 11.84
N GLU A 38 3.48 -6.05 10.84
CA GLU A 38 4.93 -5.82 11.05
C GLU A 38 5.22 -4.40 11.56
N PHE A 39 4.52 -3.40 11.03
CA PHE A 39 4.58 -2.02 11.52
C PHE A 39 4.14 -1.93 12.98
N LEU A 40 3.00 -2.48 13.37
CA LEU A 40 2.56 -2.45 14.78
C LEU A 40 3.53 -3.22 15.71
N GLY A 41 4.19 -4.25 15.22
CA GLY A 41 5.20 -4.99 15.98
C GLY A 41 6.57 -4.30 16.11
N THR A 42 6.92 -3.36 15.23
CA THR A 42 8.27 -2.77 15.18
C THR A 42 8.35 -1.27 14.93
N ALA A 43 7.22 -0.58 14.84
CA ALA A 43 7.16 0.87 14.73
C ALA A 43 7.44 1.52 16.09
N SER A 44 8.24 2.59 16.05
CA SER A 44 8.41 3.48 17.20
C SER A 44 7.13 4.30 17.42
N SER A 45 6.91 4.79 18.63
CA SER A 45 5.80 5.72 18.94
C SER A 45 5.77 6.94 18.00
N GLU A 46 6.94 7.40 17.55
CA GLU A 46 7.10 8.47 16.56
C GLU A 46 6.56 8.10 15.17
N ASP A 47 6.72 6.84 14.75
CA ASP A 47 6.22 6.35 13.47
C ASP A 47 4.68 6.22 13.51
N VAL A 48 4.12 5.79 14.66
CA VAL A 48 2.67 5.71 14.88
C VAL A 48 2.03 7.10 14.86
N ASP A 49 2.64 8.08 15.53
CA ASP A 49 2.19 9.48 15.54
C ASP A 49 2.25 10.11 14.12
N ALA A 50 3.22 9.70 13.30
CA ALA A 50 3.29 10.10 11.90
C ALA A 50 2.16 9.50 11.04
N VAL A 51 1.67 8.30 11.34
CA VAL A 51 0.48 7.71 10.69
C VAL A 51 -0.75 8.57 10.97
N PHE A 52 -0.93 8.99 12.23
CA PHE A 52 -2.06 9.82 12.64
C PHE A 52 -2.03 11.22 12.01
N ARG A 53 -0.83 11.83 11.86
CA ARG A 53 -0.70 13.19 11.31
C ARG A 53 -0.69 13.26 9.78
N TYR A 54 -0.13 12.26 9.10
CA TYR A 54 0.18 12.35 7.66
C TYR A 54 -0.46 11.24 6.82
N GLY A 55 -1.16 10.31 7.45
CA GLY A 55 -1.81 9.17 6.81
C GLY A 55 -0.89 7.98 6.56
N VAL A 56 -1.49 6.78 6.56
CA VAL A 56 -0.83 5.47 6.54
C VAL A 56 0.15 5.30 5.37
N ARG A 57 -0.22 5.79 4.17
CA ARG A 57 0.58 5.59 2.96
C ARG A 57 1.96 6.27 3.06
N ARG A 58 1.99 7.51 3.53
CA ARG A 58 3.21 8.32 3.60
C ARG A 58 4.14 7.89 4.74
N SER A 59 3.58 7.43 5.86
CA SER A 59 4.37 6.94 7.00
C SER A 59 5.00 5.57 6.72
N LEU A 60 4.27 4.64 6.07
CA LEU A 60 4.81 3.32 5.71
C LEU A 60 5.95 3.40 4.68
N GLU A 61 5.84 4.28 3.68
CA GLU A 61 6.93 4.52 2.73
C GLU A 61 8.22 4.98 3.44
N ARG A 62 8.07 5.87 4.45
CA ARG A 62 9.19 6.37 5.24
C ARG A 62 9.80 5.29 6.13
N TRP A 63 8.98 4.53 6.84
CA TRP A 63 9.42 3.41 7.69
C TRP A 63 10.16 2.34 6.87
N ARG A 64 9.59 1.95 5.72
CA ARG A 64 10.19 0.95 4.82
C ARG A 64 11.53 1.41 4.25
N ASN A 65 11.64 2.71 3.91
CA ASN A 65 12.90 3.29 3.47
C ASN A 65 13.97 3.31 4.57
N ARG A 66 13.60 3.54 5.84
CA ARG A 66 14.53 3.43 6.98
C ARG A 66 15.03 1.99 7.14
N ARG A 67 14.13 1.00 7.16
CA ARG A 67 14.51 -0.42 7.28
C ARG A 67 15.44 -0.89 6.16
N ARG A 68 15.20 -0.49 4.91
CA ARG A 68 16.05 -0.90 3.76
C ARG A 68 17.45 -0.26 3.76
N ARG A 69 17.64 0.88 4.43
CA ARG A 69 18.94 1.58 4.46
C ARG A 69 19.90 1.03 5.52
N LEU A 70 19.38 0.48 6.62
CA LEU A 70 20.18 -0.12 7.70
C LEU A 70 21.11 -1.25 7.23
N PRO A 71 20.66 -2.27 6.45
CA PRO A 71 21.56 -3.35 6.02
C PRO A 71 22.63 -2.87 5.04
N ARG A 72 22.36 -1.84 4.22
CA ARG A 72 23.36 -1.27 3.30
C ARG A 72 24.49 -0.55 4.05
N LEU A 73 24.15 0.20 5.09
CA LEU A 73 25.16 0.89 5.90
C LEU A 73 25.99 -0.11 6.70
N ALA A 74 25.37 -1.16 7.23
CA ALA A 74 26.09 -2.25 7.90
C ALA A 74 27.06 -2.97 6.94
N ALA A 75 26.65 -3.22 5.70
CA ALA A 75 27.49 -3.86 4.68
C ALA A 75 28.64 -2.98 4.18
N LEU A 76 28.49 -1.65 4.20
CA LEU A 76 29.58 -0.72 3.87
C LEU A 76 30.59 -0.61 5.01
N VAL A 77 30.12 -0.59 6.25
CA VAL A 77 30.96 -0.55 7.45
C VAL A 77 31.77 -1.85 7.62
N SER A 78 31.17 -3.01 7.31
CA SER A 78 31.92 -4.28 7.36
C SER A 78 33.04 -4.33 6.32
N ARG A 79 32.80 -3.76 5.13
CA ARG A 79 33.78 -3.74 4.04
C ARG A 79 34.98 -2.83 4.32
N GLN A 80 34.78 -1.79 5.13
CA GLN A 80 35.84 -0.86 5.53
C GLN A 80 36.73 -1.41 6.66
N ARG A 81 36.35 -2.52 7.29
CA ARG A 81 37.10 -3.13 8.40
C ARG A 81 38.09 -4.21 7.94
N GLU A 82 38.03 -4.61 6.68
CA GLU A 82 38.90 -5.65 6.09
C GLU A 82 40.10 -5.08 5.30
N ASP A 83 40.22 -3.76 5.16
CA ASP A 83 41.39 -3.03 4.61
C ASP A 83 42.26 -2.45 5.73
#